data_AF-A0A067P473-F1
#
_entry.id   AF-A0A067P473-F1
#
_cell.length_a   1.000
_cell.length_b   1.000
_cell.length_c   1.000
_cell.angle_alpha   90.00
_cell.angle_beta   90.00
_cell.angle_gamma   90.00
#
_symmetry.space_group_name_H-M   'P 1'
#
loop_
_entity.id
_entity.type
_entity.pdbx_description
1 polymer ?
#
loop_
_entity_poly.entity_id
_entity_poly.type
_entity_poly.pdbx_seq_one_letter_code
_entity_poly.pdbx_strand_id
1 'polypeptide(L)'
;MACLGGSSLSSQTMILGREYYQTPFGEKYLVLGPIAVHALSGLSKRILSKKSPRPARSPLSMTGYSIMILFLPIHFFTHRLHPTSPLDSIHSVGPAELDFEFVKLGLQKWPFVSRGLYAGLLLSVGLHLADGANIIWNSWLKESLGRPRRWRIQSLAMLAFPPLIGVWFLANEPSLVLSSTARRFEAAFRENWLYRIL
;
A
#
# COMPACT_ATOMS: atom_id res chain seq x y z
N MET A 1 2.55 -12.19 7.57
CA MET A 1 3.00 -13.55 7.22
C MET A 1 4.49 -13.61 6.91
N ALA A 2 5.06 -12.61 6.24
CA ALA A 2 6.51 -12.56 5.96
C ALA A 2 7.41 -12.75 7.20
N CYS A 3 7.04 -12.18 8.35
CA CYS A 3 7.81 -12.34 9.60
C CYS A 3 7.79 -13.76 10.19
N LEU A 4 6.94 -14.66 9.69
CA LEU A 4 6.76 -16.02 10.21
C LEU A 4 7.23 -17.08 9.20
N GLY A 5 6.86 -16.91 7.92
CA GLY A 5 7.12 -17.91 6.87
C GLY A 5 7.65 -17.34 5.56
N GLY A 6 8.28 -16.16 5.60
CA GLY A 6 8.96 -15.56 4.44
C GLY A 6 8.04 -15.26 3.25
N SER A 7 8.63 -15.20 2.05
CA SER A 7 7.89 -14.99 0.80
C SER A 7 6.92 -16.13 0.51
N SER A 8 7.31 -17.38 0.77
CA SER A 8 6.48 -18.57 0.49
C SER A 8 5.11 -18.53 1.17
N LEU A 9 5.07 -18.37 2.50
CA LEU A 9 3.79 -18.30 3.23
C LEU A 9 2.99 -17.04 2.86
N SER A 10 3.70 -15.94 2.57
CA SER A 10 3.07 -14.70 2.16
C SER A 10 2.40 -14.83 0.78
N SER A 11 3.03 -15.51 -0.17
CA SER A 11 2.47 -15.81 -1.49
C SER A 11 1.23 -16.69 -1.37
N GLN A 12 1.27 -17.75 -0.56
CA GLN A 12 0.10 -18.62 -0.32
C GLN A 12 -1.09 -17.84 0.27
N THR A 13 -0.82 -16.98 1.26
CA THR A 13 -1.87 -16.15 1.88
C THR A 13 -2.41 -15.12 0.89
N MET A 14 -1.54 -14.53 0.08
CA MET A 14 -1.91 -13.53 -0.91
C MET A 14 -2.86 -14.10 -1.95
N ILE A 15 -2.63 -15.33 -2.43
CA ILE A 15 -3.50 -16.00 -3.41
C ILE A 15 -4.96 -16.01 -2.93
N LEU A 16 -5.21 -16.31 -1.65
CA LEU A 16 -6.56 -16.27 -1.08
C LEU A 16 -7.19 -14.87 -1.18
N GLY A 17 -6.39 -13.83 -0.93
CA GLY A 17 -6.82 -12.44 -1.09
C GLY A 17 -7.13 -12.07 -2.53
N ARG A 18 -6.41 -12.64 -3.51
CA ARG A 18 -6.62 -12.36 -4.94
C ARG A 18 -7.96 -12.86 -5.43
N GLU A 19 -8.30 -14.09 -5.07
CA GLU A 19 -9.57 -14.70 -5.47
C GLU A 19 -10.78 -13.88 -5.01
N TYR A 20 -10.68 -13.27 -3.83
CA TYR A 20 -11.77 -12.48 -3.28
C TYR A 20 -11.76 -11.01 -3.77
N TYR A 21 -10.59 -10.35 -3.74
CA TYR A 21 -10.50 -8.90 -3.95
C TYR A 21 -9.95 -8.47 -5.31
N GLN A 22 -9.26 -9.34 -6.06
CA GLN A 22 -8.62 -8.98 -7.34
C GLN A 22 -9.38 -9.49 -8.57
N THR A 23 -10.70 -9.63 -8.44
CA THR A 23 -11.60 -9.93 -9.57
C THR A 23 -12.01 -8.64 -10.30
N PRO A 24 -12.54 -8.71 -11.55
CA PRO A 24 -13.02 -7.54 -12.27
C PRO A 24 -14.07 -6.72 -11.50
N PHE A 25 -14.83 -7.37 -10.63
CA PHE A 25 -15.79 -6.73 -9.74
C PHE A 25 -15.13 -6.29 -8.41
N GLY A 26 -14.45 -7.21 -7.73
CA GLY A 26 -13.89 -7.00 -6.39
C GLY A 26 -12.91 -5.83 -6.35
N GLU A 27 -12.00 -5.75 -7.32
CA GLU A 27 -11.00 -4.69 -7.33
C GLU A 27 -11.66 -3.32 -7.54
N LYS A 28 -12.59 -3.24 -8.49
CA LYS A 28 -13.26 -1.98 -8.83
C LYS A 28 -14.16 -1.49 -7.71
N TYR A 29 -14.99 -2.36 -7.16
CA TYR A 29 -16.09 -1.95 -6.28
C TYR A 29 -15.85 -2.21 -4.79
N LEU A 30 -14.95 -3.13 -4.42
CA LEU A 30 -14.63 -3.41 -3.02
C LEU A 30 -13.30 -2.79 -2.57
N VAL A 31 -12.42 -2.43 -3.50
CA VAL A 31 -11.12 -1.81 -3.20
C VAL A 31 -11.08 -0.37 -3.69
N LEU A 32 -11.11 -0.14 -5.01
CA LEU A 32 -10.92 1.19 -5.59
C LEU A 32 -12.12 2.11 -5.33
N GLY A 33 -13.34 1.59 -5.43
CA GLY A 33 -14.58 2.33 -5.17
C GLY A 33 -14.62 2.96 -3.77
N PRO A 34 -14.46 2.18 -2.68
CA PRO A 34 -14.44 2.72 -1.33
C PRO A 34 -13.32 3.75 -1.09
N ILE A 35 -12.12 3.51 -1.66
CA ILE A 35 -11.01 4.49 -1.59
C ILE A 35 -11.42 5.80 -2.27
N ALA A 36 -12.00 5.73 -3.48
CA ALA A 36 -12.44 6.90 -4.23
C ALA A 36 -13.56 7.65 -3.49
N VAL A 37 -14.58 6.94 -3.01
CA VAL A 37 -15.69 7.53 -2.24
C VAL A 37 -15.17 8.20 -0.97
N HIS A 38 -14.26 7.56 -0.24
CA HIS A 38 -13.63 8.14 0.94
C HIS A 38 -12.88 9.44 0.62
N ALA A 39 -11.99 9.40 -0.39
CA ALA A 39 -11.18 10.55 -0.78
C ALA A 39 -12.05 11.72 -1.28
N LEU A 40 -13.02 11.44 -2.15
CA LEU A 40 -13.93 12.43 -2.69
C LEU A 40 -14.84 13.01 -1.61
N SER A 41 -15.36 12.20 -0.69
CA SER A 41 -16.14 12.70 0.45
C SER A 41 -15.31 13.65 1.32
N GLY A 42 -14.04 13.32 1.57
CA GLY A 42 -13.11 14.17 2.30
C GLY A 42 -12.84 15.50 1.58
N LEU A 43 -12.64 15.47 0.27
CA LEU A 43 -12.45 16.66 -0.56
C LEU A 43 -13.70 17.53 -0.61
N SER A 44 -14.86 16.94 -0.90
CA SER A 44 -16.16 17.61 -0.90
C SER A 44 -16.45 18.27 0.44
N LYS A 45 -16.16 17.58 1.57
CA LYS A 45 -16.31 18.19 2.90
C LYS A 45 -15.42 19.41 3.09
N ARG A 46 -14.21 19.44 2.53
CA ARG A 46 -13.32 20.61 2.63
C ARG A 46 -13.80 21.79 1.79
N ILE A 47 -14.38 21.53 0.62
CA ILE A 47 -14.85 22.55 -0.32
C ILE A 47 -16.22 23.10 0.08
N LEU A 48 -17.15 22.23 0.49
CA LEU A 48 -18.56 22.57 0.66
C LEU A 48 -18.97 22.86 2.11
N SER A 49 -18.14 22.51 3.11
CA SER A 49 -18.52 22.72 4.51
C SER A 49 -18.42 24.20 4.90
N LYS A 50 -19.43 24.69 5.62
CA LYS A 50 -19.42 26.02 6.27
C LYS A 50 -18.38 26.13 7.39
N LYS A 51 -17.87 25.01 7.90
CA LYS A 51 -16.84 24.99 8.94
C LYS A 51 -15.46 25.06 8.29
N SER A 52 -14.56 25.82 8.91
CA SER A 52 -13.17 25.90 8.44
C SER A 52 -12.56 24.49 8.32
N PRO A 53 -12.00 24.12 7.17
CA PRO A 53 -11.42 22.82 6.96
C PRO A 53 -10.20 22.64 7.85
N ARG A 54 -9.90 21.39 8.22
CA ARG A 54 -8.69 21.09 8.98
C ARG A 54 -7.45 21.56 8.19
N PRO A 55 -6.45 22.18 8.84
CA PRO A 55 -5.25 22.65 8.17
C PRO A 55 -4.59 21.59 7.28
N ALA A 56 -4.09 21.99 6.12
CA ALA A 56 -3.39 21.11 5.19
C ALA A 56 -2.14 20.47 5.81
N ARG A 57 -1.51 21.16 6.78
CA ARG A 57 -0.33 20.68 7.53
C ARG A 57 -0.66 19.77 8.71
N SER A 58 -1.94 19.49 8.99
CA SER A 58 -2.27 18.53 10.05
C SER A 58 -1.82 17.12 9.64
N PRO A 59 -1.42 16.23 10.58
CA PRO A 59 -0.98 14.88 10.24
C PRO A 59 -1.99 14.11 9.38
N LEU A 60 -3.29 14.11 9.75
CA LEU A 60 -4.34 13.49 8.93
C LEU A 60 -4.36 14.03 7.47
N SER A 61 -4.26 15.34 7.29
CA SER A 61 -4.28 15.96 5.95
C SER A 61 -3.04 15.58 5.16
N MET A 62 -1.86 15.73 5.76
CA MET A 62 -0.59 15.44 5.09
C MET A 62 -0.50 13.97 4.68
N THR A 63 -0.83 13.04 5.58
CA THR A 63 -0.80 11.61 5.23
C THR A 63 -1.84 11.26 4.18
N GLY A 64 -3.03 11.87 4.22
CA GLY A 64 -4.06 11.69 3.18
C GLY A 64 -3.58 12.13 1.81
N TYR A 65 -2.96 13.31 1.71
CA TYR A 65 -2.40 13.81 0.45
C TYR A 65 -1.21 12.98 -0.02
N SER A 66 -0.29 12.62 0.88
CA SER A 66 0.84 11.76 0.54
C SER A 66 0.40 10.40 0.02
N ILE A 67 -0.63 9.78 0.61
CA ILE A 67 -1.21 8.53 0.10
C ILE A 67 -1.78 8.77 -1.29
N MET A 68 -2.71 9.73 -1.44
CA MET A 68 -3.49 9.86 -2.66
C MET A 68 -2.70 10.36 -3.87
N ILE A 69 -1.71 11.23 -3.66
CA ILE A 69 -0.99 11.90 -4.76
C ILE A 69 0.30 11.16 -5.09
N LEU A 70 0.97 10.59 -4.08
CA LEU A 70 2.30 10.01 -4.25
C LEU A 70 2.28 8.49 -4.09
N PHE A 71 2.04 7.99 -2.88
CA PHE A 71 2.35 6.60 -2.58
C PHE A 71 1.37 5.59 -3.19
N LEU A 72 0.06 5.84 -3.15
CA LEU A 72 -0.93 4.91 -3.68
C LEU A 72 -0.86 4.80 -5.20
N PRO A 73 -0.81 5.89 -5.99
CA PRO A 73 -0.65 5.78 -7.44
C PRO A 73 0.62 5.02 -7.81
N ILE A 74 1.78 5.39 -7.24
CA ILE A 74 3.05 4.71 -7.52
C ILE A 74 2.96 3.22 -7.21
N HIS A 75 2.39 2.86 -6.05
CA HIS A 75 2.22 1.47 -5.66
C HIS A 75 1.28 0.73 -6.62
N PHE A 76 0.13 1.30 -6.95
CA PHE A 76 -0.84 0.70 -7.87
C PHE A 76 -0.26 0.51 -9.26
N PHE A 77 0.38 1.52 -9.84
CA PHE A 77 1.01 1.40 -11.15
C PHE A 77 2.11 0.34 -11.15
N THR A 78 3.01 0.37 -10.16
CA THR A 78 4.16 -0.55 -10.10
C THR A 78 3.77 -2.00 -9.83
N HIS A 79 2.83 -2.24 -8.92
CA HIS A 79 2.50 -3.60 -8.44
C HIS A 79 1.20 -4.17 -9.01
N ARG A 80 0.38 -3.37 -9.70
CA ARG A 80 -0.88 -3.83 -10.27
C ARG A 80 -0.98 -3.59 -11.77
N LEU A 81 -0.68 -2.39 -12.26
CA LEU A 81 -0.93 -2.05 -13.67
C LEU A 81 0.23 -2.43 -14.60
N HIS A 82 1.46 -2.00 -14.32
CA HIS A 82 2.60 -2.22 -15.20
C HIS A 82 2.92 -3.71 -15.43
N PRO A 83 2.83 -4.61 -14.43
CA PRO A 83 3.04 -6.03 -14.67
C PRO A 83 2.06 -6.64 -15.68
N THR A 84 0.84 -6.08 -15.82
CA THR A 84 -0.16 -6.56 -16.78
C THR A 84 0.00 -6.02 -18.20
N SER A 85 1.07 -5.24 -18.45
CA SER A 85 1.33 -4.63 -19.74
C SER A 85 1.66 -5.69 -20.81
N PRO A 86 1.05 -5.59 -22.02
CA PRO A 86 1.29 -6.53 -23.12
C PRO A 86 2.59 -6.24 -23.88
N LEU A 87 3.40 -5.27 -23.45
CA LEU A 87 4.69 -4.95 -24.08
C LEU A 87 5.59 -6.18 -24.17
N ASP A 88 6.33 -6.31 -25.27
CA ASP A 88 7.21 -7.46 -25.55
C ASP A 88 8.26 -7.69 -24.45
N SER A 89 8.65 -6.66 -23.70
CA SER A 89 9.61 -6.82 -22.59
C SER A 89 8.99 -7.42 -21.32
N ILE A 90 7.66 -7.35 -21.16
CA ILE A 90 6.93 -7.74 -19.94
C ILE A 90 6.08 -8.98 -20.19
N HIS A 91 5.48 -9.10 -21.39
CA HIS A 91 4.59 -10.18 -21.79
C HIS A 91 3.53 -10.49 -20.72
N SER A 92 2.83 -9.46 -20.21
CA SER A 92 1.73 -9.57 -19.24
C SER A 92 1.97 -10.60 -18.13
N VAL A 93 2.74 -10.22 -17.10
CA VAL A 93 3.01 -11.07 -15.93
C VAL A 93 1.69 -11.55 -15.32
N GLY A 94 1.46 -12.86 -15.39
CA GLY A 94 0.20 -13.46 -14.95
C GLY A 94 -0.01 -13.39 -13.43
N PRO A 95 -1.25 -13.53 -12.94
CA PRO A 95 -1.52 -13.56 -11.50
C PRO A 95 -0.78 -14.67 -10.74
N ALA A 96 -0.44 -15.78 -11.38
CA ALA A 96 0.34 -16.86 -10.78
C ALA A 96 1.84 -16.52 -10.69
N GLU A 97 2.34 -15.65 -11.57
CA GLU A 97 3.74 -15.23 -11.60
C GLU A 97 4.00 -14.02 -10.70
N LEU A 98 3.01 -13.14 -10.55
CA LEU A 98 3.14 -11.91 -9.79
C LEU A 98 3.10 -12.19 -8.28
N ASP A 99 4.12 -12.77 -7.68
CA ASP A 99 4.11 -13.14 -6.25
C ASP A 99 5.09 -12.31 -5.40
N PHE A 100 5.42 -12.77 -4.19
CA PHE A 100 6.39 -12.05 -3.35
C PHE A 100 7.82 -12.07 -3.93
N GLU A 101 8.16 -12.90 -4.91
CA GLU A 101 9.43 -12.79 -5.63
C GLU A 101 9.49 -11.50 -6.48
N PHE A 102 8.36 -11.05 -7.04
CA PHE A 102 8.29 -9.73 -7.69
C PHE A 102 8.66 -8.60 -6.72
N VAL A 103 8.13 -8.68 -5.50
CA VAL A 103 8.41 -7.70 -4.43
C VAL A 103 9.87 -7.75 -4.00
N LYS A 104 10.41 -8.96 -3.80
CA LYS A 104 11.82 -9.17 -3.43
C LYS A 104 12.78 -8.60 -4.45
N LEU A 105 12.53 -8.86 -5.74
CA LEU A 105 13.36 -8.32 -6.81
C LEU A 105 13.42 -6.78 -6.74
N GLY A 106 12.27 -6.11 -6.57
CA GLY A 106 12.23 -4.66 -6.40
C GLY A 106 13.00 -4.17 -5.17
N LEU A 107 12.87 -4.86 -4.04
CA LEU A 107 13.57 -4.54 -2.78
C LEU A 107 15.08 -4.79 -2.83
N GLN A 108 15.55 -5.68 -3.68
CA GLN A 108 16.96 -6.03 -3.83
C GLN A 108 17.65 -5.19 -4.89
N LYS A 109 16.98 -4.99 -6.04
CA LYS A 109 17.54 -4.25 -7.16
C LYS A 109 17.48 -2.74 -6.95
N TRP A 110 16.40 -2.24 -6.35
CA TRP A 110 16.21 -0.81 -6.04
C TRP A 110 15.91 -0.61 -4.55
N PRO A 111 16.86 -0.93 -3.65
CA PRO A 111 16.58 -1.04 -2.23
C PRO A 111 16.09 0.27 -1.61
N PHE A 112 16.69 1.41 -1.97
CA PHE A 112 16.31 2.69 -1.39
C PHE A 112 14.92 3.14 -1.85
N VAL A 113 14.63 3.04 -3.15
CA VAL A 113 13.34 3.42 -3.74
C VAL A 113 12.24 2.54 -3.20
N SER A 114 12.39 1.22 -3.32
CA SER A 114 11.36 0.26 -2.93
C SER A 114 11.08 0.33 -1.43
N ARG A 115 12.12 0.33 -0.58
CA ARG A 115 11.94 0.44 0.87
C ARG A 115 11.32 1.77 1.26
N GLY A 116 11.75 2.87 0.64
CA GLY A 116 11.20 4.21 0.87
C GLY A 116 9.72 4.31 0.51
N LEU A 117 9.32 3.78 -0.66
CA LEU A 117 7.93 3.78 -1.10
C LEU A 117 7.04 2.89 -0.21
N TYR A 118 7.50 1.68 0.14
CA TYR A 118 6.77 0.82 1.06
C TYR A 118 6.64 1.44 2.45
N ALA A 119 7.74 1.96 3.01
CA ALA A 119 7.71 2.56 4.34
C ALA A 119 6.85 3.82 4.37
N GLY A 120 6.98 4.68 3.36
CA GLY A 120 6.18 5.89 3.21
C GLY A 120 4.68 5.58 3.10
N LEU A 121 4.30 4.60 2.29
CA LEU A 121 2.91 4.16 2.17
C LEU A 121 2.38 3.59 3.48
N LEU A 122 3.08 2.63 4.09
CA LEU A 122 2.65 1.95 5.33
C LEU A 122 2.51 2.92 6.50
N LEU A 123 3.49 3.81 6.69
CA LEU A 123 3.45 4.80 7.75
C LEU A 123 2.35 5.83 7.51
N SER A 124 2.19 6.31 6.26
CA SER A 124 1.14 7.27 5.94
C SER A 124 -0.24 6.67 6.18
N VAL A 125 -0.51 5.46 5.69
CA VAL A 125 -1.79 4.76 5.88
C VAL A 125 -2.05 4.49 7.36
N GLY A 126 -1.06 3.97 8.09
CA GLY A 126 -1.18 3.69 9.52
C GLY A 126 -1.49 4.96 10.34
N LEU A 127 -0.77 6.06 10.08
CA LEU A 127 -1.02 7.35 10.72
C LEU A 127 -2.38 7.93 10.34
N HIS A 128 -2.76 7.86 9.06
CA HIS A 128 -4.03 8.37 8.57
C HIS A 128 -5.21 7.64 9.22
N LEU A 129 -5.14 6.32 9.27
CA LEU A 129 -6.14 5.48 9.91
C LEU A 129 -6.21 5.74 11.41
N ALA A 130 -5.07 5.83 12.10
CA ALA A 130 -5.03 6.12 13.53
C ALA A 130 -5.71 7.47 13.86
N ASP A 131 -5.37 8.53 13.13
CA ASP A 131 -5.99 9.84 13.32
C ASP A 131 -7.47 9.85 12.94
N GLY A 132 -7.83 9.21 11.83
CA GLY A 132 -9.21 9.06 11.36
C GLY A 132 -10.08 8.36 12.40
N ALA A 133 -9.62 7.22 12.90
CA ALA A 133 -10.32 6.45 13.91
C ALA A 133 -10.45 7.22 15.24
N ASN A 134 -9.43 7.97 15.66
CA ASN A 134 -9.53 8.82 16.85
C ASN A 134 -10.61 9.90 16.69
N ILE A 135 -10.80 10.46 15.49
CA ILE A 135 -11.85 11.45 15.24
C ILE A 135 -13.22 10.78 15.30
N ILE A 136 -13.39 9.63 14.65
CA ILE A 136 -14.64 8.87 14.67
C ILE A 136 -14.99 8.51 16.11
N TRP A 137 -14.02 8.01 16.87
CA TRP A 137 -14.20 7.67 18.29
C TRP A 137 -14.66 8.87 19.11
N ASN A 138 -13.95 10.00 19.02
CA ASN A 138 -14.30 11.20 19.77
C ASN A 138 -15.60 11.86 19.32
N SER A 139 -16.05 11.61 18.08
CA SER A 139 -17.29 12.18 17.57
C SER A 139 -18.52 11.34 17.93
N TRP A 140 -18.36 10.01 18.04
CA TRP A 140 -19.50 9.10 18.09
C TRP A 140 -19.49 8.08 19.23
N LEU A 141 -18.32 7.72 19.76
CA LEU A 141 -18.18 6.59 20.69
C LEU A 141 -17.68 6.98 22.09
N LYS A 142 -17.10 8.18 22.23
CA LYS A 142 -16.49 8.63 23.48
C LYS A 142 -17.45 8.60 24.68
N GLU A 143 -18.70 9.01 24.49
CA GLU A 143 -19.68 9.07 25.58
C GLU A 143 -20.09 7.66 26.05
N SER A 144 -20.09 6.68 25.14
CA SER A 144 -20.48 5.29 25.47
C SER A 144 -19.32 4.42 25.94
N LEU A 145 -18.11 4.63 25.40
CA LEU A 145 -16.96 3.73 25.60
C LEU A 145 -15.77 4.39 26.30
N GLY A 146 -15.87 5.67 26.67
CA GLY A 146 -14.80 6.42 27.32
C GLY A 146 -13.67 6.86 26.38
N ARG A 147 -12.57 7.39 26.94
CA ARG A 147 -11.40 7.88 26.18
C ARG A 147 -10.24 6.88 26.21
N PRO A 148 -9.73 6.41 25.06
CA PRO A 148 -8.53 5.59 25.03
C PRO A 148 -7.27 6.44 25.32
N ARG A 149 -6.40 5.95 26.20
CA ARG A 149 -5.24 6.71 26.72
C ARG A 149 -4.05 6.80 25.76
N ARG A 150 -3.90 5.89 24.79
CA ARG A 150 -2.69 5.78 23.92
C ARG A 150 -2.97 5.38 22.46
N TRP A 151 -4.10 5.80 21.90
CA TRP A 151 -4.58 5.35 20.58
C TRP A 151 -3.54 5.47 19.46
N ARG A 152 -2.92 6.63 19.27
CA ARG A 152 -1.97 6.86 18.15
C ARG A 152 -0.79 5.90 18.14
N ILE A 153 -0.12 5.73 19.28
CA ILE A 153 1.06 4.86 19.37
C ILE A 153 0.66 3.40 19.21
N GLN A 154 -0.46 3.00 19.82
CA GLN A 154 -0.98 1.64 19.73
C GLN A 154 -1.38 1.29 18.29
N SER A 155 -2.11 2.17 17.60
CA SER A 155 -2.49 1.96 16.20
C SER A 155 -1.29 1.85 15.27
N LEU A 156 -0.26 2.69 15.45
CA LEU A 156 0.96 2.59 14.63
C LEU A 156 1.73 1.30 14.87
N ALA A 157 1.90 0.92 16.13
CA ALA A 157 2.56 -0.31 16.52
C ALA A 157 1.83 -1.56 16.00
N MET A 158 0.50 -1.51 15.88
CA MET A 158 -0.29 -2.64 15.38
C MET A 158 -0.39 -2.67 13.85
N LEU A 159 -0.49 -1.52 13.19
CA LEU A 159 -0.85 -1.46 11.77
C LEU A 159 0.35 -1.28 10.84
N ALA A 160 1.34 -0.48 11.22
CA ALA A 160 2.47 -0.17 10.34
C ALA A 160 3.70 -1.04 10.66
N PHE A 161 3.95 -1.32 11.94
CA PHE A 161 5.17 -2.01 12.36
C PHE A 161 5.28 -3.47 11.84
N PRO A 162 4.25 -4.33 11.95
CA PRO A 162 4.37 -5.70 11.45
C PRO A 162 4.63 -5.78 9.93
N PRO A 163 3.93 -5.01 9.07
CA PRO A 163 4.27 -4.96 7.65
C PRO A 163 5.67 -4.41 7.35
N LEU A 164 6.15 -3.39 8.09
CA LEU A 164 7.50 -2.86 7.92
C LEU A 164 8.58 -3.89 8.23
N ILE A 165 8.40 -4.67 9.30
CA ILE A 165 9.27 -5.81 9.60
C ILE A 165 9.18 -6.84 8.46
N GLY A 166 7.97 -7.13 7.96
CA GLY A 166 7.79 -8.05 6.84
C GLY A 166 8.56 -7.62 5.59
N VAL A 167 8.54 -6.33 5.24
CA VAL A 167 9.33 -5.76 4.14
C VAL A 167 10.83 -5.95 4.39
N TRP A 168 11.29 -5.74 5.63
CA TRP A 168 12.68 -5.99 5.99
C TRP A 168 13.07 -7.47 5.79
N PHE A 169 12.26 -8.43 6.24
CA PHE A 169 12.53 -9.85 6.02
C PHE A 169 12.59 -10.19 4.53
N LEU A 170 11.61 -9.76 3.74
CA LEU A 170 11.58 -10.00 2.29
C LEU A 170 12.82 -9.40 1.60
N ALA A 171 13.25 -8.21 2.01
CA ALA A 171 14.42 -7.56 1.42
C ALA A 171 15.72 -8.34 1.63
N ASN A 172 15.79 -9.23 2.64
CA ASN A 172 16.97 -10.02 2.97
C ASN A 172 16.86 -11.50 2.56
N GLU A 173 15.70 -11.93 2.07
CA GLU A 173 15.48 -13.32 1.65
C GLU A 173 16.07 -13.56 0.25
N PRO A 174 16.83 -14.64 0.01
CA PRO A 174 17.41 -14.92 -1.32
C PRO A 174 16.30 -15.07 -2.37
N SER A 175 16.44 -14.44 -3.53
CA SER A 175 15.43 -14.55 -4.58
C SER A 175 15.51 -15.90 -5.28
N LEU A 176 14.34 -16.48 -5.54
CA LEU A 176 14.16 -17.75 -6.24
C LEU A 176 13.59 -17.55 -7.65
N VAL A 177 13.52 -16.30 -8.12
CA VAL A 177 12.98 -15.97 -9.44
C VAL A 177 13.91 -16.50 -10.53
N LEU A 178 13.31 -17.13 -11.56
CA LEU A 178 14.06 -17.54 -12.75
C LEU A 178 14.57 -16.30 -13.49
N SER A 179 15.75 -16.40 -14.11
CA SER A 179 16.37 -15.27 -14.79
C SER A 179 15.53 -14.70 -15.95
N SER A 180 14.75 -15.54 -16.63
CA SER A 180 13.79 -15.13 -17.67
C SER A 180 12.65 -14.29 -17.09
N THR A 181 12.06 -14.73 -15.97
CA THR A 181 11.00 -14.03 -15.27
C THR A 181 11.51 -12.73 -14.63
N ALA A 182 12.72 -12.75 -14.07
CA ALA A 182 13.37 -11.57 -13.50
C ALA A 182 13.44 -10.42 -14.52
N ARG A 183 13.86 -10.71 -15.76
CA ARG A 183 13.92 -9.69 -16.82
C ARG A 183 12.57 -9.03 -17.11
N ARG A 184 11.48 -9.82 -17.12
CA ARG A 184 10.11 -9.30 -17.29
C ARG A 184 9.67 -8.44 -16.12
N PHE A 185 9.99 -8.86 -14.89
CA PHE A 185 9.72 -8.08 -13.69
C PHE A 185 10.46 -6.75 -13.70
N GLU A 186 11.76 -6.77 -14.05
CA GLU A 186 12.57 -5.56 -14.18
C GLU A 186 12.00 -4.59 -15.21
N ALA A 187 11.54 -5.11 -16.36
CA ALA A 187 10.87 -4.30 -17.37
C ALA A 187 9.60 -3.63 -16.81
N ALA A 188 8.79 -4.38 -16.04
CA ALA A 188 7.59 -3.83 -15.40
C ALA A 188 7.92 -2.74 -14.35
N PHE A 189 8.95 -2.92 -13.53
CA PHE A 189 9.41 -1.86 -12.61
C PHE A 189 9.85 -0.62 -13.39
N ARG A 190 10.61 -0.81 -14.47
CA ARG A 190 11.11 0.27 -15.32
C ARG A 190 10.03 1.00 -16.11
N GLU A 191 8.77 0.57 -16.13
CA GLU A 191 7.69 1.44 -16.64
C GLU A 191 7.51 2.69 -15.77
N ASN A 192 7.85 2.61 -14.48
CA ASN A 192 7.86 3.75 -13.59
C ASN A 192 9.23 4.46 -13.60
N TRP A 193 9.20 5.78 -13.85
CA TRP A 193 10.40 6.61 -13.98
C TRP A 193 11.33 6.54 -12.77
N LEU A 194 10.81 6.34 -11.56
CA LEU A 194 11.60 6.21 -10.33
C LEU A 194 12.60 5.06 -10.36
N TYR A 195 12.28 3.99 -11.11
CA TYR A 195 13.10 2.79 -11.25
C TYR A 195 13.99 2.82 -12.51
N ARG A 196 13.93 3.90 -13.31
CA ARG A 196 14.81 4.11 -14.48
C ARG A 196 16.08 4.87 -14.12
N ILE A 197 15.97 5.81 -13.18
CA ILE A 197 17.01 6.80 -12.85
C ILE A 197 17.98 6.34 -11.76
N LEU A 198 17.72 5.18 -11.14
CA LEU A 198 18.45 4.59 -10.03
C LEU A 198 18.80 3.14 -10.36
#